data_AF-A0A1X7K811-F1
#
_entry.id   AF-A0A1X7K811-F1
#
_cell.length_a   1.000
_cell.length_b   1.000
_cell.length_c   1.000
_cell.angle_alpha   90.00
_cell.angle_beta   90.00
_cell.angle_gamma   90.00
#
_symmetry.space_group_name_H-M   'P 1'
#
loop_
_entity.id
_entity.type
_entity.pdbx_description
1 polymer ?
#
loop_
_entity_poly.entity_id
_entity_poly.type
_entity_poly.pdbx_seq_one_letter_code
_entity_poly.pdbx_strand_id
1 'polypeptide(L)'
;MSYRKDRDLEFLKEMPSKDLDDLVRCLTHDEDGDTRMTETLTVSEEYKAHYPDHHKYWDRISEELQLFGGNSLANLLRFGKGVPYREILTDVCDKLKVNYNSQSKIEVIENCLLMKILEDTIDNMTEQERKEFAKQAGLKGIHSFTPAAMTLAFQAIFRAGGFKAYQVTLIIVNSVIKTITGRGLSLALNASLVKVCSKLLAGPIGYVLSSIWILIDIAGPAYRVTMPATFIIAALRQKHLQGI
;
A
#
# COMPACT_ATOMS: atom_id res chain seq x y z
N MET A 1 5.82 8.10 24.58
CA MET A 1 5.54 8.28 23.14
C MET A 1 6.86 8.54 22.43
N SER A 2 7.32 7.59 21.61
CA SER A 2 8.60 7.63 20.88
C SER A 2 8.42 7.99 19.40
N TYR A 3 7.21 8.41 19.00
CA TYR A 3 6.91 8.87 17.64
C TYR A 3 7.97 9.87 17.15
N ARG A 4 8.54 9.57 15.99
CA ARG A 4 9.47 10.46 15.31
C ARG A 4 8.67 11.31 14.33
N LYS A 5 8.66 12.62 14.55
CA LYS A 5 7.97 13.57 13.66
C LYS A 5 8.34 13.29 12.20
N ASP A 6 7.32 13.01 11.40
CA ASP A 6 7.48 12.57 10.03
C ASP A 6 6.40 13.21 9.16
N ARG A 7 6.82 14.21 8.38
CA ARG A 7 5.94 14.97 7.50
C ARG A 7 5.27 14.08 6.44
N ASP A 8 5.92 12.98 6.07
CA ASP A 8 5.37 12.06 5.09
C ASP A 8 4.19 11.27 5.68
N LEU A 9 4.04 11.16 7.01
CA LEU A 9 2.91 10.49 7.68
C LEU A 9 1.87 11.44 8.29
N GLU A 10 2.17 12.73 8.42
CA GLU A 10 1.28 13.71 9.08
C GLU A 10 -0.12 13.81 8.44
N PHE A 11 -0.29 13.45 7.17
CA PHE A 11 -1.59 13.44 6.49
C PHE A 11 -2.57 12.40 7.08
N LEU A 12 -2.08 11.38 7.79
CA LEU A 12 -2.95 10.36 8.42
C LEU A 12 -3.90 10.98 9.45
N LYS A 13 -3.52 12.11 10.06
CA LYS A 13 -4.40 12.88 10.96
C LYS A 13 -5.62 13.46 10.27
N GLU A 14 -5.66 13.52 8.95
CA GLU A 14 -6.78 14.08 8.18
C GLU A 14 -7.67 12.96 7.60
N MET A 15 -7.26 11.70 7.78
CA MET A 15 -8.01 10.56 7.30
C MET A 15 -9.15 10.18 8.26
N PRO A 16 -10.35 9.85 7.75
CA PRO A 16 -11.40 9.25 8.55
C PRO A 16 -10.93 7.98 9.23
N SER A 17 -11.34 7.75 10.49
CA SER A 17 -10.93 6.57 11.25
C SER A 17 -11.16 5.26 10.49
N LYS A 18 -12.29 5.12 9.79
CA LYS A 18 -12.60 3.96 8.96
C LYS A 18 -11.58 3.66 7.86
N ASP A 19 -10.91 4.68 7.30
CA ASP A 19 -9.87 4.45 6.31
C ASP A 19 -8.56 4.00 6.96
N LEU A 20 -8.37 4.21 8.25
CA LEU A 20 -7.19 3.73 8.96
C LEU A 20 -7.32 2.26 9.40
N ASP A 21 -8.53 1.67 9.35
CA ASP A 21 -8.82 0.30 9.81
C ASP A 21 -7.83 -0.73 9.23
N ASP A 22 -7.60 -0.70 7.91
CA ASP A 22 -6.71 -1.66 7.25
C ASP A 22 -5.25 -1.45 7.65
N LEU A 23 -4.81 -0.19 7.84
CA LEU A 23 -3.46 0.11 8.29
C LEU A 23 -3.27 -0.36 9.74
N VAL A 24 -4.21 -0.04 10.63
CA VAL A 24 -4.20 -0.49 12.03
C VAL A 24 -4.17 -2.02 12.09
N ARG A 25 -5.04 -2.68 11.32
CA ARG A 25 -5.08 -4.15 11.26
C ARG A 25 -3.78 -4.73 10.75
N CYS A 26 -3.19 -4.16 9.68
CA CYS A 26 -1.92 -4.59 9.13
C CYS A 26 -0.79 -4.57 10.18
N LEU A 27 -0.78 -3.54 11.04
CA LEU A 27 0.21 -3.36 12.11
C LEU A 27 -0.05 -4.27 13.30
N THR A 28 -1.30 -4.60 13.59
CA THR A 28 -1.71 -5.28 14.84
C THR A 28 -1.99 -6.77 14.68
N HIS A 29 -2.39 -7.23 13.49
CA HIS A 29 -2.82 -8.61 13.26
C HIS A 29 -2.02 -9.28 12.15
N ASP A 30 -1.82 -10.59 12.29
CA ASP A 30 -1.26 -11.44 11.25
C ASP A 30 -2.28 -11.91 10.21
N GLU A 31 -1.80 -12.78 9.32
CA GLU A 31 -2.57 -13.37 8.21
C GLU A 31 -3.72 -14.26 8.69
N ASP A 32 -3.56 -14.93 9.83
CA ASP A 32 -4.59 -15.74 10.48
C ASP A 32 -5.60 -14.86 11.25
N GLY A 33 -5.20 -13.63 11.57
CA GLY A 33 -6.00 -12.64 12.27
C GLY A 33 -5.79 -12.64 13.77
N ASP A 34 -4.72 -13.27 14.24
CA ASP A 34 -4.24 -13.19 15.61
C ASP A 34 -3.41 -11.93 15.81
N THR A 35 -3.35 -11.43 17.05
CA THR A 35 -2.56 -10.24 17.38
C THR A 35 -1.06 -10.56 17.24
N ARG A 36 -0.32 -9.69 16.54
CA ARG A 36 1.11 -9.87 16.33
C ARG A 36 1.85 -9.82 17.66
N MET A 37 2.72 -10.79 17.94
CA MET A 37 3.44 -10.81 19.22
C MET A 37 4.37 -9.60 19.46
N THR A 38 4.83 -8.94 18.39
CA THR A 38 5.79 -7.83 18.48
C THR A 38 5.14 -6.46 18.41
N GLU A 39 3.83 -6.37 18.23
CA GLU A 39 3.15 -5.09 18.14
C GLU A 39 2.92 -4.46 19.52
N THR A 40 2.92 -3.13 19.58
CA THR A 40 2.75 -2.38 20.84
C THR A 40 1.57 -1.41 20.79
N LEU A 41 0.80 -1.40 19.70
CA LEU A 41 -0.30 -0.50 19.47
C LEU A 41 -1.52 -0.91 20.29
N THR A 42 -1.94 -2.18 20.29
CA THR A 42 -3.17 -2.61 20.99
C THR A 42 -3.08 -2.48 22.51
N VAL A 43 -1.87 -2.58 23.06
CA VAL A 43 -1.60 -2.44 24.50
C VAL A 43 -1.40 -0.99 24.95
N SER A 44 -1.34 -0.03 24.02
CA SER A 44 -1.18 1.39 24.34
C SER A 44 -2.46 1.99 24.93
N GLU A 45 -2.29 2.99 25.79
CA GLU A 45 -3.42 3.65 26.46
C GLU A 45 -4.25 4.45 25.45
N GLU A 46 -3.61 5.06 24.46
CA GLU A 46 -4.27 5.81 23.38
C GLU A 46 -5.19 4.90 22.56
N TYR A 47 -4.72 3.71 22.19
CA TYR A 47 -5.54 2.73 21.48
C TYR A 47 -6.75 2.30 22.33
N LYS A 48 -6.52 1.91 23.59
CA LYS A 48 -7.61 1.48 24.48
C LYS A 48 -8.65 2.58 24.73
N ALA A 49 -8.21 3.82 24.85
CA ALA A 49 -9.08 4.95 25.14
C ALA A 49 -9.90 5.41 23.93
N HIS A 50 -9.41 5.17 22.71
CA HIS A 50 -9.98 5.78 21.51
C HIS A 50 -10.46 4.80 20.45
N TYR A 51 -10.08 3.52 20.46
CA TYR A 51 -10.56 2.55 19.49
C TYR A 51 -12.11 2.47 19.48
N PRO A 52 -12.79 2.51 18.30
CA PRO A 52 -12.24 2.45 16.93
C PRO A 52 -11.99 3.82 16.27
N ASP A 53 -11.92 4.92 17.02
CA ASP A 53 -11.67 6.27 16.52
C ASP A 53 -10.16 6.53 16.26
N HIS A 54 -9.61 5.84 15.26
CA HIS A 54 -8.20 5.83 14.84
C HIS A 54 -7.59 7.22 14.61
N HIS A 55 -8.37 8.19 14.13
CA HIS A 55 -7.93 9.56 13.93
C HIS A 55 -7.35 10.20 15.20
N LYS A 56 -7.84 9.83 16.40
CA LYS A 56 -7.37 10.40 17.67
C LYS A 56 -5.97 9.96 18.08
N TYR A 57 -5.42 8.93 17.45
CA TYR A 57 -4.12 8.36 17.79
C TYR A 57 -3.31 7.98 16.53
N TRP A 58 -3.48 8.77 15.46
CA TRP A 58 -2.79 8.60 14.18
C TRP A 58 -1.25 8.62 14.34
N ASP A 59 -0.75 9.38 15.32
CA ASP A 59 0.66 9.48 15.68
C ASP A 59 1.17 8.17 16.31
N ARG A 60 0.36 7.52 17.14
CA ARG A 60 0.64 6.19 17.68
C ARG A 60 0.62 5.10 16.61
N ILE A 61 -0.31 5.19 15.64
CA ILE A 61 -0.31 4.32 14.44
C ILE A 61 0.99 4.51 13.64
N SER A 62 1.40 5.77 13.46
CA SER A 62 2.63 6.13 12.76
C SER A 62 3.87 5.62 13.49
N GLU A 63 3.91 5.75 14.82
CA GLU A 63 5.00 5.23 15.66
C GLU A 63 5.15 3.71 15.51
N GLU A 64 4.06 2.97 15.56
CA GLU A 64 4.07 1.51 15.40
C GLU A 64 4.67 1.11 14.04
N LEU A 65 4.27 1.78 12.97
CA LEU A 65 4.86 1.58 11.65
C LEU A 65 6.36 1.89 11.63
N GLN A 66 6.78 3.01 12.21
CA GLN A 66 8.19 3.40 12.29
C GLN A 66 9.02 2.35 13.05
N LEU A 67 8.46 1.75 14.09
CA LEU A 67 9.10 0.68 14.84
C LEU A 67 9.25 -0.59 14.01
N PHE A 68 8.23 -1.01 13.26
CA PHE A 68 8.32 -2.15 12.33
C PHE A 68 9.32 -1.92 11.20
N GLY A 69 9.47 -0.68 10.75
CA GLY A 69 10.47 -0.29 9.74
C GLY A 69 11.91 -0.47 10.19
N GLY A 70 12.18 -0.29 11.49
CA GLY A 70 13.51 -0.46 12.04
C GLY A 70 13.74 -1.86 12.59
N ASN A 71 14.97 -2.35 12.55
CA ASN A 71 15.33 -3.58 13.25
C ASN A 71 15.24 -3.33 14.78
N SER A 72 14.66 -4.26 15.55
CA SER A 72 14.45 -4.12 17.00
C SER A 72 15.74 -3.73 17.75
N LEU A 73 16.90 -4.29 17.35
CA LEU A 73 18.19 -3.93 17.94
C LEU A 73 18.64 -2.51 17.56
N ALA A 74 18.39 -2.09 16.32
CA ALA A 74 18.70 -0.73 15.86
C ALA A 74 17.76 0.31 16.51
N ASN A 75 16.49 -0.04 16.73
CA ASN A 75 15.54 0.81 17.44
C ASN A 75 15.97 1.01 18.90
N LEU A 76 16.44 -0.05 19.58
CA LEU A 76 16.97 0.07 20.94
C LEU A 76 18.16 1.04 21.00
N LEU A 77 19.09 0.95 20.04
CA LEU A 77 20.20 1.90 19.91
C LEU A 77 19.75 3.34 19.57
N ARG A 78 18.58 3.50 18.95
CA ARG A 78 17.92 4.78 18.68
C ARG A 78 16.97 5.20 19.81
N PHE A 79 17.16 4.70 21.03
CA PHE A 79 16.33 4.99 22.20
C PHE A 79 14.85 4.61 22.03
N GLY A 80 14.60 3.47 21.38
CA GLY A 80 13.25 2.99 21.08
C GLY A 80 12.53 3.79 20.00
N LYS A 81 13.24 4.59 19.20
CA LYS A 81 12.67 5.32 18.05
C LYS A 81 12.82 4.51 16.78
N GLY A 82 11.73 4.43 16.04
CA GLY A 82 11.72 3.86 14.70
C GLY A 82 12.41 4.71 13.64
N VAL A 83 12.32 4.25 12.40
CA VAL A 83 12.86 4.92 11.21
C VAL A 83 11.75 5.73 10.51
N PRO A 84 12.07 6.85 9.82
CA PRO A 84 11.07 7.61 9.08
C PRO A 84 10.45 6.77 7.95
N TYR A 85 9.21 7.06 7.58
CA TYR A 85 8.46 6.37 6.52
C TYR A 85 9.22 6.33 5.19
N ARG A 86 9.96 7.39 4.87
CA ARG A 86 10.84 7.39 3.70
C ARG A 86 11.83 6.23 3.71
N GLU A 87 12.49 5.97 4.84
CA GLU A 87 13.44 4.84 4.99
C GLU A 87 12.72 3.50 4.78
N ILE A 88 11.53 3.34 5.38
CA ILE A 88 10.69 2.15 5.20
C ILE A 88 10.32 1.94 3.73
N LEU A 89 9.87 3.00 3.06
CA LEU A 89 9.45 2.95 1.67
C LEU A 89 10.62 2.65 0.74
N THR A 90 11.80 3.24 0.99
CA THR A 90 13.01 2.95 0.20
C THR A 90 13.50 1.53 0.42
N ASP A 91 13.45 1.01 1.65
CA ASP A 91 13.81 -0.38 1.94
C ASP A 91 12.89 -1.37 1.22
N VAL A 92 11.58 -1.09 1.20
CA VAL A 92 10.61 -1.86 0.42
C VAL A 92 10.90 -1.74 -1.09
N CYS A 93 11.20 -0.55 -1.59
CA CYS A 93 11.56 -0.35 -2.99
C CYS A 93 12.83 -1.12 -3.38
N ASP A 94 13.87 -1.09 -2.56
CA ASP A 94 15.12 -1.81 -2.78
C ASP A 94 14.90 -3.32 -2.77
N LYS A 95 14.11 -3.80 -1.81
CA LYS A 95 13.73 -5.23 -1.71
C LYS A 95 13.02 -5.71 -2.97
N LEU A 96 12.16 -4.87 -3.54
CA LEU A 96 11.39 -5.14 -4.76
C LEU A 96 12.13 -4.74 -6.05
N LYS A 97 13.38 -4.27 -5.93
CA LYS A 97 14.20 -3.82 -7.07
C LYS A 97 13.50 -2.76 -7.93
N VAL A 98 12.79 -1.85 -7.28
CA VAL A 98 12.14 -0.69 -7.92
C VAL A 98 13.23 0.27 -8.40
N ASN A 99 13.06 0.85 -9.58
CA ASN A 99 13.89 1.97 -10.02
C ASN A 99 13.28 3.29 -9.54
N TYR A 100 13.95 3.98 -8.62
CA TYR A 100 13.49 5.24 -8.04
C TYR A 100 14.66 6.16 -7.67
N ASN A 101 14.36 7.44 -7.43
CA ASN A 101 15.31 8.39 -6.85
C ASN A 101 14.88 8.69 -5.40
N SER A 102 15.73 8.35 -4.43
CA SER A 102 15.46 8.51 -2.99
C SER A 102 15.26 9.96 -2.54
N GLN A 103 15.71 10.93 -3.34
CA GLN A 103 15.54 12.37 -3.10
C GLN A 103 14.23 12.93 -3.68
N SER A 104 13.46 12.12 -4.42
CA SER A 104 12.16 12.54 -4.96
C SER A 104 11.14 12.79 -3.85
N LYS A 105 10.06 13.51 -4.19
CA LYS A 105 8.90 13.63 -3.30
C LYS A 105 8.36 12.23 -2.94
N ILE A 106 7.80 12.08 -1.74
CA ILE A 106 7.39 10.75 -1.25
C ILE A 106 6.33 10.11 -2.15
N GLU A 107 5.40 10.92 -2.68
CA GLU A 107 4.36 10.51 -3.63
C GLU A 107 4.96 9.91 -4.90
N VAL A 108 6.11 10.43 -5.34
CA VAL A 108 6.79 9.95 -6.55
C VAL A 108 7.43 8.59 -6.27
N ILE A 109 8.00 8.38 -5.09
CA ILE A 109 8.55 7.08 -4.70
C ILE A 109 7.42 6.04 -4.54
N GLU A 110 6.30 6.42 -3.92
CA GLU A 110 5.10 5.57 -3.82
C GLU A 110 4.56 5.21 -5.22
N ASN A 111 4.52 6.17 -6.15
CA ASN A 111 4.13 5.90 -7.54
C ASN A 111 5.12 4.98 -8.25
N CYS A 112 6.43 5.11 -8.01
CA CYS A 112 7.44 4.17 -8.56
C CYS A 112 7.21 2.75 -8.04
N LEU A 113 6.91 2.59 -6.74
CA LEU A 113 6.57 1.31 -6.14
C LEU A 113 5.33 0.69 -6.81
N LEU A 114 4.24 1.45 -6.94
CA LEU A 114 3.01 0.99 -7.60
C LEU A 114 3.24 0.65 -9.07
N MET A 115 4.02 1.47 -9.79
CA MET A 115 4.37 1.23 -11.19
C MET A 115 5.17 -0.05 -11.38
N LYS A 116 6.10 -0.37 -10.48
CA LYS A 116 6.88 -1.61 -10.56
C LYS A 116 5.98 -2.85 -10.53
N ILE A 117 5.04 -2.89 -9.58
CA ILE A 117 4.08 -4.00 -9.48
C ILE A 117 3.22 -4.10 -10.74
N LEU A 118 2.82 -2.95 -11.27
CA LEU A 118 2.00 -2.88 -12.47
C LEU A 118 2.75 -3.33 -13.73
N GLU A 119 4.02 -2.96 -13.88
CA GLU A 119 4.90 -3.42 -14.96
C GLU A 119 5.08 -4.94 -14.90
N ASP A 120 5.45 -5.47 -13.73
CA ASP A 120 5.61 -6.93 -13.54
C ASP A 120 4.29 -7.66 -13.84
N THR A 121 3.15 -7.06 -13.51
CA THR A 121 1.82 -7.58 -13.83
C THR A 121 1.56 -7.62 -15.33
N ILE A 122 1.80 -6.52 -16.02
CA ILE A 122 1.54 -6.37 -17.45
C ILE A 122 2.40 -7.33 -18.29
N ASP A 123 3.65 -7.56 -17.86
CA ASP A 123 4.60 -8.46 -18.52
C ASP A 123 4.16 -9.92 -18.44
N ASN A 124 3.48 -10.31 -17.36
CA ASN A 124 2.94 -11.65 -17.16
C ASN A 124 1.53 -11.86 -17.74
N MET A 125 0.91 -10.83 -18.30
CA MET A 125 -0.41 -10.93 -18.94
C MET A 125 -0.30 -11.35 -20.40
N THR A 126 -1.31 -12.06 -20.89
CA THR A 126 -1.58 -12.17 -22.32
C THR A 126 -2.12 -10.86 -22.89
N GLU A 127 -2.11 -10.71 -24.22
CA GLU A 127 -2.68 -9.51 -24.85
C GLU A 127 -4.19 -9.36 -24.56
N GLN A 128 -4.92 -10.47 -24.48
CA GLN A 128 -6.34 -10.47 -24.14
C GLN A 128 -6.57 -9.98 -22.70
N GLU A 129 -5.74 -10.41 -21.76
CA GLU A 129 -5.79 -9.94 -20.36
C GLU A 129 -5.41 -8.47 -20.25
N ARG A 130 -4.37 -8.00 -20.97
CA ARG A 130 -4.03 -6.56 -21.03
C ARG A 130 -5.18 -5.72 -21.59
N LYS A 131 -5.86 -6.20 -22.63
CA LYS A 131 -7.03 -5.53 -23.22
C LYS A 131 -8.19 -5.42 -22.24
N GLU A 132 -8.51 -6.51 -21.54
CA GLU A 132 -9.58 -6.49 -20.54
C GLU A 132 -9.19 -5.65 -19.32
N PHE A 133 -7.93 -5.70 -18.90
CA PHE A 133 -7.42 -4.85 -17.82
C PHE A 133 -7.52 -3.37 -18.17
N ALA A 134 -7.10 -2.97 -19.37
CA ALA A 134 -7.24 -1.59 -19.84
C ALA A 134 -8.69 -1.12 -19.84
N LYS A 135 -9.61 -1.96 -20.35
CA LYS A 135 -11.04 -1.66 -20.38
C LYS A 135 -11.61 -1.47 -18.98
N GLN A 136 -11.26 -2.36 -18.04
CA GLN A 136 -11.76 -2.31 -16.67
C GLN A 136 -11.13 -1.18 -15.84
N ALA A 137 -9.85 -0.86 -16.07
CA ALA A 137 -9.15 0.29 -15.49
C ALA A 137 -9.60 1.64 -16.10
N GLY A 138 -10.53 1.64 -17.07
CA GLY A 138 -11.06 2.86 -17.67
C GLY A 138 -10.04 3.59 -18.57
N LEU A 139 -9.06 2.86 -19.11
CA LEU A 139 -8.15 3.37 -20.14
C LEU A 139 -8.92 3.52 -21.46
N LYS A 140 -9.09 4.77 -21.88
CA LYS A 140 -9.76 5.13 -23.15
C LYS A 140 -8.69 5.56 -24.16
N GLY A 141 -8.88 5.23 -25.43
CA GLY A 141 -8.03 5.72 -26.52
C GLY A 141 -6.71 4.97 -26.74
N ILE A 142 -6.52 3.82 -26.10
CA ILE A 142 -5.37 2.94 -26.39
C ILE A 142 -5.77 1.97 -27.51
N HIS A 143 -4.99 1.99 -28.59
CA HIS A 143 -5.20 1.13 -29.76
C HIS A 143 -4.28 -0.10 -29.77
N SER A 144 -3.19 -0.09 -28.98
CA SER A 144 -2.23 -1.20 -28.85
C SER A 144 -2.16 -1.65 -27.39
N PHE A 145 -2.31 -2.95 -27.16
CA PHE A 145 -2.24 -3.56 -25.82
C PHE A 145 -0.90 -4.28 -25.60
N THR A 146 0.20 -3.74 -26.15
CA THR A 146 1.55 -4.22 -25.86
C THR A 146 1.97 -3.82 -24.44
N PRO A 147 2.90 -4.55 -23.78
CA PRO A 147 3.40 -4.17 -22.46
C PRO A 147 3.91 -2.73 -22.37
N ALA A 148 4.67 -2.29 -23.39
CA ALA A 148 5.17 -0.93 -23.47
C ALA A 148 4.04 0.12 -23.57
N ALA A 149 3.02 -0.12 -24.41
CA ALA A 149 1.89 0.80 -24.55
C ALA A 149 1.07 0.90 -23.25
N MET A 150 0.85 -0.22 -22.56
CA MET A 150 0.16 -0.26 -21.27
C MET A 150 0.96 0.50 -20.21
N THR A 151 2.27 0.25 -20.13
CA THR A 151 3.18 0.93 -19.19
C THR A 151 3.14 2.44 -19.39
N LEU A 152 3.25 2.92 -20.65
CA LEU A 152 3.15 4.34 -20.96
C LEU A 152 1.79 4.95 -20.56
N ALA A 153 0.70 4.22 -20.78
CA ALA A 153 -0.63 4.70 -20.40
C ALA A 153 -0.79 4.83 -18.89
N PHE A 154 -0.30 3.87 -18.11
CA PHE A 154 -0.35 3.95 -16.65
C PHE A 154 0.62 4.99 -16.08
N GLN A 155 1.82 5.13 -16.65
CA GLN A 155 2.71 6.25 -16.31
C GLN A 155 2.03 7.60 -16.54
N ALA A 156 1.27 7.76 -17.63
CA ALA A 156 0.48 8.96 -17.87
C ALA A 156 -0.62 9.16 -16.81
N ILE A 157 -1.28 8.09 -16.36
CA ILE A 157 -2.24 8.16 -15.24
C ILE A 157 -1.56 8.66 -13.96
N PHE A 158 -0.46 8.04 -13.52
CA PHE A 158 0.19 8.42 -12.27
C PHE A 158 0.79 9.83 -12.32
N ARG A 159 1.28 10.27 -13.49
CA ARG A 159 1.76 11.65 -13.69
C ARG A 159 0.64 12.68 -13.68
N ALA A 160 -0.50 12.36 -14.29
CA ALA A 160 -1.68 13.22 -14.25
C ALA A 160 -2.31 13.25 -12.85
N GLY A 161 -2.14 12.17 -12.08
CA GLY A 161 -2.82 11.96 -10.81
C GLY A 161 -4.33 11.82 -11.00
N GLY A 162 -5.10 12.27 -10.03
CA GLY A 162 -6.56 12.30 -10.13
C GLY A 162 -7.23 11.00 -9.68
N PHE A 163 -8.55 10.97 -9.77
CA PHE A 163 -9.35 9.80 -9.37
C PHE A 163 -8.92 8.51 -10.08
N LYS A 164 -8.52 8.57 -11.36
CA LYS A 164 -8.05 7.39 -12.10
C LYS A 164 -6.78 6.78 -11.51
N ALA A 165 -5.81 7.60 -11.08
CA ALA A 165 -4.62 7.11 -10.40
C ALA A 165 -5.01 6.39 -9.12
N TYR A 166 -5.93 6.98 -8.34
CA TYR A 166 -6.50 6.32 -7.16
C TYR A 166 -7.21 4.99 -7.49
N GLN A 167 -8.02 4.90 -8.56
CA GLN A 167 -8.65 3.63 -8.95
C GLN A 167 -7.62 2.54 -9.26
N VAL A 168 -6.56 2.88 -10.01
CA VAL A 168 -5.49 1.93 -10.36
C VAL A 168 -4.71 1.52 -9.12
N THR A 169 -4.34 2.47 -8.25
CA THR A 169 -3.71 2.19 -6.96
C THR A 169 -4.53 1.20 -6.14
N LEU A 170 -5.85 1.41 -6.03
CA LEU A 170 -6.72 0.51 -5.28
C LEU A 170 -6.79 -0.90 -5.86
N ILE A 171 -6.73 -1.06 -7.18
CA ILE A 171 -6.68 -2.39 -7.81
C ILE A 171 -5.39 -3.12 -7.39
N ILE A 172 -4.26 -2.43 -7.49
CA ILE A 172 -2.94 -2.96 -7.13
C ILE A 172 -2.93 -3.32 -5.65
N VAL A 173 -3.21 -2.35 -4.78
CA VAL A 173 -3.16 -2.50 -3.32
C VAL A 173 -4.13 -3.56 -2.82
N ASN A 174 -5.36 -3.62 -3.34
CA ASN A 174 -6.28 -4.71 -2.98
C ASN A 174 -5.74 -6.08 -3.37
N SER A 175 -5.04 -6.20 -4.51
CA SER A 175 -4.41 -7.47 -4.86
C SER A 175 -3.32 -7.82 -3.86
N VAL A 176 -2.44 -6.86 -3.52
CA VAL A 176 -1.34 -7.08 -2.56
C VAL A 176 -1.88 -7.55 -1.23
N ILE A 177 -2.85 -6.80 -0.68
CA ILE A 177 -3.42 -7.10 0.64
C ILE A 177 -4.21 -8.40 0.63
N LYS A 178 -4.97 -8.70 -0.43
CA LYS A 178 -5.68 -9.97 -0.56
C LYS A 178 -4.73 -11.16 -0.63
N THR A 179 -3.59 -11.03 -1.30
CA THR A 179 -2.61 -12.12 -1.36
C THR A 179 -1.89 -12.32 -0.03
N ILE A 180 -1.52 -11.23 0.66
CA ILE A 180 -0.78 -11.31 1.94
C ILE A 180 -1.68 -11.72 3.11
N THR A 181 -2.93 -11.25 3.14
CA THR A 181 -3.81 -11.40 4.33
C THR A 181 -5.01 -12.32 4.09
N GLY A 182 -5.17 -12.83 2.87
CA GLY A 182 -6.36 -13.57 2.44
C GLY A 182 -7.64 -12.72 2.33
N ARG A 183 -7.59 -11.43 2.69
CA ARG A 183 -8.75 -10.53 2.72
C ARG A 183 -8.45 -9.27 1.91
N GLY A 184 -9.46 -8.78 1.17
CA GLY A 184 -9.34 -7.51 0.47
C GLY A 184 -9.32 -6.32 1.43
N LEU A 185 -8.95 -5.16 0.90
CA LEU A 185 -8.92 -3.90 1.62
C LEU A 185 -10.36 -3.49 2.00
N SER A 186 -10.56 -3.10 3.26
CA SER A 186 -11.85 -2.67 3.81
C SER A 186 -12.04 -1.15 3.84
N LEU A 187 -11.08 -0.38 3.31
CA LEU A 187 -11.14 1.07 3.10
C LEU A 187 -12.53 1.49 2.60
N ALA A 188 -12.96 2.72 2.94
CA ALA A 188 -14.26 3.23 2.55
C ALA A 188 -14.34 3.46 1.02
N LEU A 189 -14.54 2.36 0.29
CA LEU A 189 -14.67 2.30 -1.16
C LEU A 189 -16.11 2.56 -1.55
N ASN A 190 -16.31 3.34 -2.60
CA ASN A 190 -17.63 3.46 -3.22
C ASN A 190 -17.97 2.19 -4.03
N ALA A 191 -19.27 1.96 -4.26
CA ALA A 191 -19.75 0.76 -4.95
C ALA A 191 -19.15 0.56 -6.35
N SER A 192 -18.79 1.64 -7.05
CA SER A 192 -18.17 1.55 -8.38
C SER A 192 -16.74 0.99 -8.31
N LEU A 193 -15.95 1.43 -7.32
CA LEU A 193 -14.60 0.92 -7.08
C LEU A 193 -14.64 -0.54 -6.65
N VAL A 194 -15.55 -0.89 -5.74
CA VAL A 194 -15.75 -2.28 -5.31
C VAL A 194 -16.04 -3.18 -6.50
N LYS A 195 -16.93 -2.74 -7.42
CA LYS A 195 -17.28 -3.51 -8.62
C LYS A 195 -16.09 -3.71 -9.58
N VAL A 196 -15.28 -2.67 -9.79
CA VAL A 196 -14.08 -2.78 -10.66
C VAL A 196 -13.03 -3.68 -10.02
N CYS A 197 -12.70 -3.46 -8.74
CA CYS A 197 -11.71 -4.27 -8.02
C CYS A 197 -12.13 -5.74 -7.96
N SER A 198 -13.38 -6.03 -7.57
CA SER A 198 -13.89 -7.41 -7.51
C SER A 198 -13.86 -8.10 -8.87
N LYS A 199 -14.25 -7.42 -9.96
CA LYS A 199 -14.22 -7.99 -11.31
C LYS A 199 -12.80 -8.33 -11.76
N LEU A 200 -11.82 -7.46 -11.47
CA LEU A 200 -10.42 -7.70 -11.81
C LEU A 200 -9.81 -8.82 -10.97
N LEU A 201 -10.03 -8.79 -9.66
CA LEU A 201 -9.40 -9.71 -8.70
C LEU A 201 -10.05 -11.09 -8.63
N ALA A 202 -11.26 -11.25 -9.15
CA ALA A 202 -11.92 -12.57 -9.25
C ALA A 202 -11.65 -13.27 -10.60
N GLY A 203 -11.00 -12.58 -11.55
CA GLY A 203 -10.71 -13.12 -12.88
C GLY A 203 -9.24 -13.52 -13.08
N PRO A 204 -8.88 -13.94 -14.31
CA PRO A 204 -7.50 -14.29 -14.69
C PRO A 204 -6.47 -13.20 -14.35
N ILE A 205 -6.84 -11.94 -14.54
CA ILE A 205 -6.04 -10.76 -14.17
C ILE A 205 -5.68 -10.77 -12.67
N GLY A 206 -6.63 -11.10 -11.81
CA GLY A 206 -6.41 -11.23 -10.38
C GLY A 206 -5.41 -12.32 -10.02
N TYR A 207 -5.41 -13.45 -10.74
CA TYR A 207 -4.43 -14.51 -10.55
C TYR A 207 -3.03 -14.08 -10.99
N VAL A 208 -2.90 -13.36 -12.10
CA VAL A 208 -1.61 -12.80 -12.56
C VAL A 208 -1.06 -11.78 -11.54
N LEU A 209 -1.91 -10.89 -11.04
CA LEU A 209 -1.52 -9.94 -9.98
C LEU A 209 -1.11 -10.68 -8.69
N SER A 210 -1.83 -11.74 -8.32
CA SER A 210 -1.55 -12.49 -7.10
C SER A 210 -0.29 -13.34 -7.20
N SER A 211 0.05 -13.88 -8.38
CA SER A 211 1.21 -14.75 -8.56
C SER A 211 2.55 -14.03 -8.37
N ILE A 212 2.60 -12.72 -8.65
CA ILE A 212 3.78 -11.88 -8.46
C ILE A 212 4.19 -11.80 -6.99
N TRP A 213 3.21 -11.84 -6.07
CA TRP A 213 3.44 -11.75 -4.63
C TRP A 213 4.00 -13.02 -4.00
N ILE A 214 3.67 -14.20 -4.55
CA ILE A 214 4.14 -15.49 -4.02
C ILE A 214 5.68 -15.57 -4.01
N LEU A 215 6.34 -14.88 -4.94
CA LEU A 215 7.80 -14.85 -5.03
C LEU A 215 8.48 -13.97 -3.97
N ILE A 216 7.73 -13.08 -3.33
CA ILE A 216 8.22 -12.11 -2.33
C ILE A 216 8.10 -12.67 -0.91
N ASP A 217 7.45 -13.83 -0.73
CA ASP A 217 7.16 -14.49 0.56
C ASP A 217 8.41 -14.98 1.34
N ILE A 218 9.61 -14.74 0.78
CA ILE A 218 10.93 -14.99 1.40
C ILE A 218 11.52 -13.70 1.99
N ALA A 219 10.66 -12.87 2.60
CA ALA A 219 11.09 -11.66 3.29
C ALA A 219 10.94 -11.84 4.80
N GLY A 220 11.93 -11.35 5.57
CA GLY A 220 11.95 -11.51 7.03
C GLY A 220 10.72 -10.88 7.71
N PRO A 221 10.46 -11.20 9.00
CA PRO A 221 9.23 -10.82 9.72
C PRO A 221 8.82 -9.34 9.60
N ALA A 222 9.80 -8.41 9.55
CA ALA A 222 9.53 -6.98 9.38
C ALA A 222 8.92 -6.61 8.01
N TYR A 223 9.29 -7.32 6.94
CA TYR A 223 8.77 -7.07 5.59
C TYR A 223 7.32 -7.54 5.42
N ARG A 224 6.89 -8.55 6.21
CA ARG A 224 5.48 -8.99 6.24
C ARG A 224 4.53 -7.91 6.77
N VAL A 225 5.05 -6.88 7.43
CA VAL A 225 4.27 -5.72 7.93
C VAL A 225 4.56 -4.47 7.12
N THR A 226 5.82 -4.15 6.89
CA THR A 226 6.22 -2.90 6.22
C THR A 226 5.82 -2.86 4.75
N MET A 227 5.92 -3.98 4.01
CA MET A 227 5.47 -4.02 2.61
C MET A 227 3.96 -3.73 2.49
N PRO A 228 3.04 -4.50 3.11
CA PRO A 228 1.62 -4.20 3.00
C PRO A 228 1.28 -2.79 3.54
N ALA A 229 1.91 -2.35 4.63
CA ALA A 229 1.70 -1.01 5.17
C ALA A 229 2.10 0.10 4.17
N THR A 230 3.22 -0.03 3.44
CA THR A 230 3.61 0.96 2.43
C THR A 230 2.61 1.06 1.28
N PHE A 231 2.04 -0.06 0.83
CA PHE A 231 0.97 -0.08 -0.17
C PHE A 231 -0.33 0.56 0.35
N ILE A 232 -0.72 0.27 1.59
CA ILE A 232 -1.89 0.89 2.22
C ILE A 232 -1.67 2.41 2.35
N ILE A 233 -0.49 2.86 2.78
CA ILE A 233 -0.19 4.30 2.88
C ILE A 233 -0.22 4.98 1.51
N ALA A 234 0.32 4.35 0.46
CA ALA A 234 0.22 4.89 -0.89
C ALA A 234 -1.25 5.05 -1.34
N ALA A 235 -2.13 4.09 -1.00
CA ALA A 235 -3.56 4.21 -1.27
C ALA A 235 -4.23 5.33 -0.45
N LEU A 236 -3.92 5.44 0.84
CA LEU A 236 -4.42 6.49 1.71
C LEU A 236 -3.98 7.87 1.24
N ARG A 237 -2.72 8.03 0.82
CA ARG A 237 -2.21 9.29 0.30
C ARG A 237 -2.87 9.66 -1.01
N GLN A 238 -3.04 8.70 -1.93
CA GLN A 238 -3.80 8.96 -3.16
C GLN A 238 -5.23 9.40 -2.86
N LYS A 239 -5.90 8.78 -1.89
CA LYS A 239 -7.23 9.20 -1.43
C LYS A 239 -7.22 10.63 -0.88
N HIS A 240 -6.30 10.93 0.04
CA HIS A 240 -6.12 12.27 0.63
C HIS A 240 -5.89 13.35 -0.43
N LEU A 241 -5.02 13.09 -1.40
CA LEU A 241 -4.72 14.00 -2.51
C LEU A 241 -5.93 14.27 -3.42
N GLN A 242 -6.93 13.38 -3.44
CA GLN A 242 -8.18 13.59 -4.18
C GLN A 242 -9.27 14.29 -3.36
N GLY A 243 -9.09 14.45 -2.04
CA GLY A 243 -10.10 15.04 -1.16
C GLY A 243 -11.39 14.20 -1.07
N ILE A 244 -11.28 12.88 -1.17
CA ILE A 244 -12.39 11.90 -1.12
C ILE A 244 -12.30 11.08 0.16
#